data_AF-A0A2I0WUY3-F1
#
_entry.id   AF-A0A2I0WUY3-F1
#
_cell.length_a   1.000
_cell.length_b   1.000
_cell.length_c   1.000
_cell.angle_alpha   90.00
_cell.angle_beta   90.00
_cell.angle_gamma   90.00
#
_symmetry.space_group_name_H-M   'P 1'
#
loop_
_entity.id
_entity.type
_entity.pdbx_description
1 polymer ?
#
loop_
_entity_poly.entity_id
_entity_poly.type
_entity_poly.pdbx_seq_one_letter_code
_entity_poly.pdbx_strand_id
1 'polypeptide(L)'
;MVPTEILNWIQMIERILDFKDILPDRIVKLVAIKLKKSASLWWENFKRNRNREGRGKITMWAKMKKELQRKYFPKQYRQELFLKFHRLQQNQLTVEQYIAVEQYIPSIMCLYSRRGSTSTLLNLARCNQLSFESGRTANPRKYILEQETHL
;
A
#
# COMPACT_ATOMS: atom_id res chain seq x y z
N MET A 1 4.78 9.94 -9.61
CA MET A 1 4.07 9.66 -8.35
C MET A 1 5.02 8.93 -7.42
N VAL A 2 5.02 9.28 -6.14
CA VAL A 2 5.74 8.55 -5.07
C VAL A 2 4.89 7.39 -4.51
N PRO A 3 5.43 6.43 -3.76
CA PRO A 3 4.68 5.24 -3.32
C PRO A 3 3.40 5.56 -2.53
N THR A 4 3.41 6.59 -1.68
CA THR A 4 2.23 7.03 -0.92
C THR A 4 1.14 7.63 -1.82
N GLU A 5 1.52 8.40 -2.84
CA GLU A 5 0.57 8.93 -3.83
C GLU A 5 -0.06 7.81 -4.68
N ILE A 6 0.72 6.80 -5.08
CA ILE A 6 0.21 5.63 -5.80
C ILE A 6 -0.77 4.85 -4.93
N LEU A 7 -0.49 4.68 -3.63
CA LEU A 7 -1.39 4.00 -2.70
C LEU A 7 -2.75 4.69 -2.64
N ASN A 8 -2.76 6.00 -2.35
CA ASN A 8 -3.99 6.79 -2.26
C ASN A 8 -4.76 6.77 -3.59
N TRP A 9 -4.04 6.83 -4.70
CA TRP A 9 -4.63 6.74 -6.03
C TRP A 9 -5.26 5.36 -6.30
N ILE A 10 -4.59 4.26 -5.94
CA ILE A 10 -5.15 2.89 -6.07
C ILE A 10 -6.44 2.78 -5.26
N GLN A 11 -6.43 3.21 -4.00
CA GLN A 11 -7.62 3.17 -3.13
C GLN A 11 -8.77 4.01 -3.68
N MET A 12 -8.47 5.19 -4.23
CA MET A 12 -9.48 6.03 -4.87
C MET A 12 -10.09 5.35 -6.11
N ILE A 13 -9.26 4.69 -6.93
CA ILE A 13 -9.76 3.93 -8.08
C ILE A 13 -10.62 2.77 -7.61
N GLU A 14 -10.23 2.03 -6.58
CA GLU A 14 -11.03 0.93 -6.04
C GLU A 14 -12.41 1.42 -5.58
N ARG A 15 -12.49 2.53 -4.85
CA ARG A 15 -13.78 3.14 -4.47
C ARG A 15 -14.63 3.54 -5.68
N ILE A 16 -14.01 4.06 -6.74
CA ILE A 16 -14.72 4.43 -7.97
C ILE A 16 -15.27 3.20 -8.70
N LEU A 17 -14.50 2.11 -8.71
CA LEU A 17 -14.92 0.85 -9.32
C LEU A 17 -16.01 0.16 -8.49
N ASP A 18 -15.93 0.23 -7.17
CA ASP A 18 -16.96 -0.33 -6.28
C ASP A 18 -18.28 0.45 -6.41
N PHE A 19 -18.21 1.77 -6.66
CA PHE A 19 -19.39 2.61 -6.84
C PHE A 19 -20.02 2.50 -8.24
N LYS A 20 -19.26 2.11 -9.27
CA LYS A 20 -19.72 2.13 -10.66
C LYS A 20 -19.62 0.76 -11.31
N ASP A 21 -20.73 0.28 -11.87
CA ASP A 21 -20.73 -0.87 -12.76
C ASP A 21 -20.07 -0.54 -14.11
N ILE A 22 -18.74 -0.62 -14.14
CA ILE A 22 -17.93 -0.39 -15.34
C ILE A 22 -17.57 -1.74 -15.94
N LEU A 23 -17.82 -1.88 -17.25
CA LEU A 23 -17.45 -3.08 -17.98
C LEU A 23 -15.93 -3.36 -17.88
N PRO A 24 -15.52 -4.62 -17.62
CA PRO A 24 -14.13 -5.00 -17.41
C PRO A 24 -13.16 -4.54 -18.52
N ASP A 25 -13.61 -4.54 -19.77
CA ASP A 25 -12.83 -4.15 -20.95
C ASP A 25 -12.50 -2.64 -21.01
N ARG A 26 -13.28 -1.81 -20.32
CA ARG A 26 -13.11 -0.35 -20.27
C ARG A 26 -12.36 0.12 -19.03
N ILE A 27 -12.37 -0.66 -17.94
CA ILE A 27 -11.74 -0.28 -16.67
C ILE A 27 -10.26 0.07 -16.86
N VAL A 28 -9.47 -0.79 -17.51
CA VAL A 28 -8.03 -0.54 -17.66
C VAL A 28 -7.74 0.73 -18.47
N LYS A 29 -8.54 1.02 -19.50
CA LYS A 29 -8.40 2.25 -20.30
C LYS A 29 -8.71 3.48 -19.45
N LEU A 30 -9.83 3.46 -18.72
CA LEU A 30 -10.24 4.56 -17.84
C LEU A 30 -9.18 4.84 -16.77
N VAL A 31 -8.70 3.79 -16.12
CA VAL A 31 -7.71 3.89 -15.05
C VAL A 31 -6.36 4.36 -15.59
N ALA A 32 -5.94 3.91 -16.76
CA ALA A 32 -4.72 4.39 -17.42
C ALA A 32 -4.74 5.89 -17.68
N ILE A 33 -5.87 6.46 -18.11
CA ILE A 33 -6.03 7.91 -18.33
C ILE A 33 -5.87 8.70 -17.02
N LYS A 34 -6.25 8.11 -15.88
CA LYS A 34 -6.13 8.75 -14.56
C LYS A 34 -4.71 8.70 -13.96
N LEU A 35 -3.78 7.97 -14.56
CA LEU A 35 -2.36 8.00 -14.16
C LEU A 35 -1.75 9.38 -14.47
N LYS A 36 -0.95 9.91 -13.54
CA LYS A 36 -0.31 11.23 -13.70
C LYS A 36 1.21 11.13 -13.75
N LYS A 37 1.84 12.11 -14.40
CA LYS A 37 3.29 12.34 -14.42
C LYS A 37 4.07 11.08 -14.87
N SER A 38 5.06 10.65 -14.09
CA SER A 38 5.90 9.48 -14.39
C SER A 38 5.12 8.16 -14.50
N ALA A 39 3.93 8.05 -13.90
CA ALA A 39 3.16 6.81 -13.92
C ALA A 39 2.48 6.55 -15.26
N SER A 40 2.00 7.60 -15.94
CA SER A 40 1.43 7.45 -17.28
C SER A 40 2.50 7.05 -18.30
N LEU A 41 3.67 7.71 -18.27
CA LEU A 41 4.80 7.36 -19.12
C LEU A 41 5.28 5.92 -18.91
N TRP A 42 5.38 5.49 -17.65
CA TRP A 42 5.72 4.11 -17.33
C TRP A 42 4.70 3.12 -17.91
N TRP A 43 3.40 3.39 -17.77
CA TRP A 43 2.35 2.51 -18.26
C TRP A 43 2.36 2.37 -19.79
N GLU A 44 2.60 3.47 -20.52
CA GLU A 44 2.74 3.43 -21.97
C GLU A 44 3.97 2.61 -22.40
N ASN A 45 5.11 2.82 -21.76
CA ASN A 45 6.32 2.02 -21.99
C ASN A 45 6.09 0.53 -21.69
N PHE A 46 5.42 0.23 -20.58
CA PHE A 46 5.10 -1.13 -20.18
C PHE A 46 4.21 -1.84 -21.22
N LYS A 47 3.17 -1.17 -21.74
CA LYS A 47 2.34 -1.71 -22.83
C LYS A 47 3.14 -1.95 -24.11
N ARG A 48 4.02 -1.02 -24.49
CA ARG A 48 4.87 -1.18 -25.68
C ARG A 48 5.82 -2.37 -25.54
N ASN A 49 6.50 -2.52 -24.40
CA ASN A 49 7.39 -3.64 -24.16
C ASN A 49 6.64 -4.98 -24.16
N ARG A 50 5.49 -5.05 -23.48
CA ARG A 50 4.60 -6.22 -23.52
C ARG A 50 4.26 -6.64 -24.96
N ASN A 51 3.92 -5.68 -25.81
CA ASN A 51 3.57 -5.95 -27.21
C ASN A 51 4.78 -6.47 -28.01
N ARG A 52 5.98 -5.91 -27.78
CA ARG A 52 7.24 -6.39 -28.40
C ARG A 52 7.59 -7.81 -27.97
N GLU A 53 7.29 -8.16 -26.72
CA GLU A 53 7.48 -9.50 -26.16
C GLU A 53 6.38 -10.50 -26.58
N GLY A 54 5.44 -10.11 -27.46
CA GLY A 54 4.32 -10.97 -27.88
C GLY A 54 3.31 -11.28 -26.77
N ARG A 55 3.34 -10.55 -25.65
CA ARG A 55 2.45 -10.77 -24.51
C ARG A 55 1.10 -10.09 -24.73
N GLY A 56 0.02 -10.78 -24.38
CA GLY A 56 -1.34 -10.25 -24.48
C GLY A 56 -1.59 -8.97 -23.68
N LYS A 57 -2.60 -8.19 -24.09
CA LYS A 57 -3.00 -6.93 -23.44
C LYS A 57 -3.50 -7.19 -22.01
N ILE A 58 -3.23 -6.24 -21.10
CA ILE A 58 -3.87 -6.25 -19.78
C ILE A 58 -5.28 -5.67 -19.92
N THR A 59 -6.29 -6.51 -19.68
CA THR A 59 -7.71 -6.12 -19.73
C THR A 59 -8.35 -6.05 -18.35
N MET A 60 -7.76 -6.68 -17.34
CA MET A 60 -8.32 -6.73 -15.98
C MET A 60 -7.64 -5.74 -15.04
N TRP A 61 -8.43 -5.02 -14.24
CA TRP A 61 -7.92 -4.13 -13.19
C TRP A 61 -6.97 -4.85 -12.23
N ALA A 62 -7.36 -6.04 -11.74
CA ALA A 62 -6.51 -6.82 -10.82
C ALA A 62 -5.10 -7.09 -11.37
N LYS A 63 -4.98 -7.32 -12.69
CA LYS A 63 -3.68 -7.49 -13.35
C LYS A 63 -2.92 -6.16 -13.43
N MET A 64 -3.59 -5.06 -13.79
CA MET A 64 -2.98 -3.72 -13.80
C MET A 64 -2.50 -3.30 -12.41
N LYS A 65 -3.32 -3.48 -11.37
CA LYS A 65 -3.00 -3.22 -9.96
C LYS A 65 -1.73 -3.96 -9.54
N LYS A 66 -1.59 -5.24 -9.91
CA LYS A 66 -0.41 -6.04 -9.59
C LYS A 66 0.87 -5.52 -10.25
N GLU A 67 0.80 -5.07 -11.49
CA GLU A 67 1.97 -4.49 -12.18
C GLU A 67 2.36 -3.12 -11.61
N LEU A 68 1.37 -2.29 -11.28
CA LEU A 68 1.59 -1.03 -10.56
C LEU A 68 2.25 -1.30 -9.20
N GLN A 69 1.75 -2.30 -8.47
CA GLN A 69 2.35 -2.69 -7.20
C GLN A 69 3.79 -3.15 -7.38
N ARG A 70 4.07 -4.00 -8.37
CA ARG A 70 5.44 -4.45 -8.66
C ARG A 70 6.38 -3.29 -9.00
N LYS A 71 5.90 -2.25 -9.69
CA LYS A 71 6.71 -1.08 -10.08
C LYS A 71 7.01 -0.15 -8.91
N TYR A 72 6.01 0.16 -8.09
CA TYR A 72 6.10 1.21 -7.06
C TYR A 72 6.36 0.67 -5.66
N PHE A 73 6.11 -0.61 -5.45
CA PHE A 73 6.27 -1.34 -4.20
C PHE A 73 7.16 -2.58 -4.47
N PRO A 74 8.47 -2.39 -4.72
CA PRO A 74 9.39 -3.52 -4.88
C PRO A 74 9.57 -4.26 -3.55
N LYS A 75 9.92 -5.55 -3.59
CA LYS A 75 10.03 -6.39 -2.38
C LYS A 75 10.94 -5.79 -1.31
N GLN A 76 12.03 -5.15 -1.72
CA GLN A 76 12.99 -4.46 -0.86
C GLN A 76 12.34 -3.29 -0.10
N TYR A 77 11.43 -2.56 -0.75
CA TYR A 77 10.69 -1.47 -0.12
C TYR A 77 9.83 -1.96 1.05
N ARG A 78 9.32 -3.20 0.99
CA ARG A 78 8.62 -3.83 2.13
C ARG A 78 9.53 -3.95 3.36
N GLN A 79 10.78 -4.38 3.17
CA GLN A 79 11.75 -4.55 4.26
C GLN A 79 12.14 -3.19 4.85
N GLU A 80 12.38 -2.19 3.99
CA GLU A 80 12.66 -0.81 4.41
C GLU A 80 11.51 -0.23 5.24
N LEU A 81 10.27 -0.42 4.78
CA LEU A 81 9.08 0.02 5.51
C LEU A 81 8.93 -0.69 6.85
N PHE A 82 9.19 -2.00 6.90
CA PHE A 82 9.17 -2.75 8.16
C PHE A 82 10.22 -2.23 9.14
N LEU A 83 11.46 -2.01 8.69
CA LEU A 83 12.52 -1.44 9.52
C LEU A 83 12.19 -0.02 9.96
N LYS A 84 11.62 0.81 9.08
CA LYS A 84 11.18 2.17 9.40
C LYS A 84 10.08 2.16 10.45
N PHE A 85 9.12 1.24 10.34
CA PHE A 85 8.05 1.07 11.32
C PHE A 85 8.59 0.59 12.66
N HIS A 86 9.46 -0.43 12.65
CA HIS A 86 10.10 -0.93 13.87
C HIS A 86 10.94 0.15 14.55
N ARG A 87 11.59 1.02 13.77
CA ARG A 87 12.39 2.14 14.28
C ARG A 87 11.56 3.39 14.58
N LEU A 88 10.25 3.38 14.32
CA LEU A 88 9.40 4.55 14.49
C LEU A 88 9.31 4.95 15.96
N GLN A 89 9.69 6.20 16.24
CA GLN A 89 9.52 6.88 17.51
C GLN A 89 9.13 8.32 17.20
N GLN A 90 8.31 8.94 18.06
CA GLN A 90 7.84 10.31 17.82
C GLN A 90 9.03 11.28 17.74
N ASN A 91 9.95 11.25 18.71
CA ASN A 91 11.19 12.05 18.71
C ASN A 91 10.97 13.51 18.22
N GLN A 92 11.57 13.87 17.09
CA GLN A 92 11.50 15.20 16.46
C GLN A 92 10.35 15.33 15.43
N LEU A 93 9.52 14.29 15.26
CA LEU A 93 8.33 14.34 14.39
C LEU A 93 7.19 15.06 15.11
N THR A 94 6.42 15.84 14.36
CA THR A 94 5.14 16.33 14.88
C THR A 94 4.18 15.16 15.10
N VAL A 95 3.17 15.35 15.95
CA VAL A 95 2.16 14.33 16.24
C VAL A 95 1.47 13.88 14.94
N GLU A 96 1.17 14.82 14.03
CA GLU A 96 0.55 14.53 12.73
C GLU A 96 1.46 13.68 11.84
N GLN A 97 2.76 13.97 11.82
CA GLN A 97 3.73 13.22 11.03
C GLN A 97 3.93 11.81 11.57
N TYR A 98 3.97 11.66 12.90
CA TYR A 98 4.05 10.36 13.55
C TYR A 98 2.83 9.49 13.24
N ILE A 99 1.63 10.04 13.45
CA ILE A 99 0.35 9.35 13.17
C ILE A 99 0.25 8.99 11.68
N ALA A 100 0.65 9.88 10.78
CA ALA A 100 0.66 9.58 9.35
C ALA A 100 1.56 8.37 9.05
N VAL A 101 2.77 8.32 9.63
CA VAL A 101 3.71 7.20 9.45
C VAL A 101 3.17 5.89 10.00
N GLU A 102 2.59 5.97 11.18
CA GLU A 102 1.95 4.86 11.86
C GLU A 102 0.77 4.28 11.06
N GLN A 103 -0.05 5.11 10.40
CA GLN A 103 -1.19 4.66 9.61
C GLN A 103 -0.81 4.19 8.19
N TYR A 104 0.15 4.85 7.54
CA TYR A 104 0.45 4.56 6.12
C TYR A 104 1.26 3.25 5.96
N ILE A 105 2.24 2.98 6.82
CA ILE A 105 3.13 1.81 6.63
C ILE A 105 2.34 0.50 6.65
N PRO A 106 1.46 0.26 7.64
CA PRO A 106 0.70 -0.98 7.69
C PRO A 106 -0.24 -1.15 6.49
N SER A 107 -0.80 -0.05 5.96
CA SER A 107 -1.62 -0.05 4.75
C SER A 107 -0.85 -0.52 3.52
N ILE A 108 0.40 -0.06 3.35
CA ILE A 108 1.28 -0.54 2.26
C ILE A 108 1.65 -2.01 2.48
N MET A 109 1.97 -2.43 3.70
CA MET A 109 2.32 -3.81 4.03
C MET A 109 1.19 -4.80 3.72
N CYS A 110 -0.07 -4.38 3.90
CA CYS A 110 -1.25 -5.15 3.51
C CYS A 110 -1.27 -5.46 2.00
N LEU A 111 -0.87 -4.51 1.15
CA LEU A 111 -0.82 -4.71 -0.31
C LEU A 111 0.16 -5.81 -0.76
N TYR A 112 1.16 -6.15 0.06
CA TYR A 112 2.14 -7.21 -0.24
C TYR A 112 1.70 -8.61 0.23
N SER A 113 0.69 -8.70 1.08
CA SER A 113 0.31 -9.96 1.72
C SER A 113 -0.65 -10.75 0.84
N ARG A 114 -0.22 -11.93 0.38
CA ARG A 114 -1.02 -12.85 -0.47
C ARG A 114 -2.17 -13.54 0.28
N ARG A 115 -2.20 -13.44 1.61
CA ARG A 115 -3.28 -13.84 2.52
C ARG A 115 -3.55 -12.65 3.42
N GLY A 116 -4.80 -12.23 3.55
CA GLY A 116 -5.19 -11.15 4.44
C GLY A 116 -5.00 -11.53 5.90
N SER A 117 -3.77 -11.49 6.42
CA SER A 117 -3.56 -11.52 7.86
C SER A 117 -3.81 -10.10 8.39
N THR A 118 -5.09 -9.81 8.64
CA THR A 118 -5.58 -8.65 9.37
C THR A 118 -5.20 -8.68 10.86
N SER A 119 -4.60 -9.77 11.34
CA SER A 119 -4.24 -9.97 12.75
C SER A 119 -3.22 -8.95 13.24
N THR A 120 -2.16 -8.66 12.48
CA THR A 120 -1.15 -7.65 12.86
C THR A 120 -1.72 -6.22 12.85
N LEU A 121 -2.70 -5.95 11.98
CA LEU A 121 -3.34 -4.63 11.84
C LEU A 121 -4.36 -4.36 12.97
N LEU A 122 -5.15 -5.37 13.35
CA LEU A 122 -6.08 -5.29 14.48
C LEU A 122 -5.35 -5.13 15.82
N ASN A 123 -4.22 -5.81 16.00
CA ASN A 123 -3.44 -5.72 17.23
C ASN A 123 -2.73 -4.36 17.38
N LEU A 124 -2.30 -3.74 16.28
CA LEU A 124 -1.73 -2.38 16.27
C LEU A 124 -2.78 -1.29 16.53
N ALA A 125 -3.96 -1.38 15.90
CA ALA A 125 -5.05 -0.42 16.13
C ALA A 125 -5.55 -0.45 17.59
N ARG A 126 -5.65 -1.65 18.19
CA ARG A 126 -6.07 -1.83 19.59
C ARG A 126 -5.03 -1.32 20.60
N CYS A 127 -3.73 -1.48 20.33
CA CYS A 127 -2.66 -0.95 21.19
C CYS A 127 -2.60 0.59 21.20
N ASN A 128 -2.84 1.23 20.07
CA ASN A 128 -2.78 2.69 19.99
C ASN A 128 -3.98 3.37 20.66
N GLN A 129 -5.16 2.77 20.57
CA GLN A 129 -6.36 3.26 21.26
C GLN A 129 -6.17 3.22 22.79
N LEU A 130 -5.59 2.14 23.32
CA LEU A 130 -5.24 2.00 24.74
C LEU A 130 -4.13 2.95 25.22
N SER A 131 -3.22 3.34 24.33
CA SER A 131 -2.10 4.25 24.66
C SER A 131 -2.53 5.72 24.63
N PHE A 132 -3.42 6.07 23.69
CA PHE A 132 -4.04 7.39 23.60
C PHE A 132 -4.93 7.68 24.83
N GLU A 133 -5.72 6.71 25.28
CA GLU A 133 -6.56 6.84 26.49
C GLU A 133 -5.74 6.94 27.80
N SER A 134 -4.50 6.45 27.81
CA SER A 134 -3.66 6.40 29.01
C SER A 134 -2.57 7.47 29.09
N GLY A 135 -2.50 8.40 28.12
CA GLY A 135 -1.54 9.50 28.10
C GLY A 135 -0.07 9.05 28.01
N ARG A 136 0.20 7.79 27.64
CA ARG A 136 1.55 7.24 27.48
C ARG A 136 1.89 7.16 25.99
N THR A 137 3.11 7.52 25.62
CA THR A 137 3.63 7.22 24.27
C THR A 137 3.64 5.70 24.09
N ALA A 138 2.76 5.18 23.23
CA ALA A 138 2.75 3.77 22.87
C ALA A 138 4.14 3.37 22.37
N ASN A 139 4.67 2.23 22.80
CA ASN A 139 5.81 1.61 22.14
C ASN A 139 5.30 0.33 21.45
N PRO A 140 4.93 0.40 20.15
CA PRO A 140 4.37 -0.72 19.41
C PRO A 140 5.31 -1.95 19.35
N ARG A 141 6.58 -1.80 19.73
CA ARG A 141 7.61 -2.86 19.69
C ARG A 141 7.34 -4.04 20.62
N LYS A 142 6.79 -3.83 21.82
CA LYS A 142 6.65 -4.92 22.81
C LYS A 142 5.68 -6.02 22.37
N TYR A 143 4.60 -5.66 21.70
CA TYR A 143 3.51 -6.58 21.38
C TYR A 143 3.72 -7.41 20.11
N ILE A 144 4.62 -6.99 19.21
CA ILE A 144 4.91 -7.76 17.99
C ILE A 144 5.86 -8.91 18.30
N LEU A 145 6.84 -8.72 19.20
CA LEU A 145 7.82 -9.75 19.56
C LEU A 145 7.21 -10.93 20.34
N GLU A 146 6.16 -10.70 21.14
CA GLU A 146 5.45 -11.77 21.87
C GLU A 146 4.57 -12.65 20.96
N GLN A 147 4.21 -12.18 19.77
CA GLN A 147 3.34 -12.92 18.84
C GLN A 147 4.12 -13.78 17.84
N GLU A 148 5.43 -13.58 17.71
CA GLU A 148 6.32 -14.39 16.87
C GLU A 148 6.98 -15.56 17.63
N THR A 149 6.96 -15.58 18.96
CA THR A 149 7.51 -16.69 19.78
C THR A 149 6.63 -17.94 19.88
N HIS A 150 5.45 -17.94 19.25
CA HIS A 150 4.50 -19.07 19.27
C HIS A 150 4.15 -19.61 17.87
N LEU A 151 5.00 -19.36 16.86
CA LEU A 151 4.93 -19.99 15.53
C LEU A 151 6.12 -20.91 15.27
#